data_AF-A0A5T0HUY0-F1
#
_entry.id   AF-A0A5T0HUY0-F1
#
_cell.length_a   1.000
_cell.length_b   1.000
_cell.length_c   1.000
_cell.angle_alpha   90.00
_cell.angle_beta   90.00
_cell.angle_gamma   90.00
#
_symmetry.space_group_name_H-M   'P 1'
#
loop_
_entity.id
_entity.type
_entity.pdbx_description
1 polymer ?
#
loop_
_entity_poly.entity_id
_entity_poly.type
_entity_poly.pdbx_seq_one_letter_code
_entity_poly.pdbx_strand_id
1 'polypeptide(L)'
;KLEVPTVFGKAGEVLKKAVEQYRPDAVVCVGQAGGRAAITPEMIAVNIMDARIPDNAGNKPCHELIIKEGREAYFSSLPVKDIEKNLNDNGIPSSVSYGADNE
;
A
#
# COMPACT_ATOMS: atom_id res chain seq x y z
N LYS A 1 9.77 -12.98 4.50
CA LYS A 1 9.78 -11.52 4.22
C LYS A 1 10.32 -11.33 2.81
N LEU A 2 9.68 -10.48 2.00
CA LEU A 2 10.15 -10.06 0.69
C LEU A 2 10.37 -8.54 0.75
N GLU A 3 11.41 -8.04 0.11
CA GLU A 3 11.63 -6.60 -0.04
C GLU A 3 11.30 -6.17 -1.47
N VAL A 4 10.64 -5.02 -1.60
CA VAL A 4 10.28 -4.42 -2.89
C VAL A 4 11.03 -3.10 -3.06
N PRO A 5 11.43 -2.73 -4.29
CA PRO A 5 12.07 -1.45 -4.52
C PRO A 5 11.07 -0.30 -4.37
N THR A 6 11.52 0.86 -3.85
CA THR A 6 10.77 2.12 -3.91
C THR A 6 10.88 2.71 -5.32
N VAL A 7 10.29 2.02 -6.29
CA VAL A 7 10.27 2.40 -7.71
C VAL A 7 8.89 2.05 -8.29
N PHE A 8 8.23 3.05 -8.88
CA PHE A 8 6.91 2.88 -9.50
C PHE A 8 6.93 1.79 -10.56
N GLY A 9 5.86 1.00 -10.64
CA GLY A 9 5.75 -0.19 -11.49
C GLY A 9 6.56 -1.39 -11.00
N LYS A 10 7.87 -1.24 -10.74
CA LYS A 10 8.77 -2.35 -10.36
C LYS A 10 8.37 -3.02 -9.06
N ALA A 11 7.91 -2.26 -8.06
CA ALA A 11 7.42 -2.83 -6.80
C ALA A 11 6.26 -3.81 -7.03
N GLY A 12 5.32 -3.44 -7.91
CA GLY A 12 4.17 -4.27 -8.28
C GLY A 12 4.58 -5.53 -9.04
N GLU A 13 5.56 -5.44 -9.93
CA GLU A 13 6.10 -6.61 -10.64
C GLU A 13 6.74 -7.63 -9.70
N VAL A 14 7.54 -7.16 -8.73
CA VAL A 14 8.18 -8.03 -7.72
C VAL A 14 7.11 -8.69 -6.85
N LEU A 15 6.13 -7.92 -6.40
CA LEU A 15 5.03 -8.43 -5.59
C LEU A 15 4.21 -9.49 -6.36
N LYS A 16 3.84 -9.20 -7.61
CA LYS A 16 3.07 -10.13 -8.45
C LYS A 16 3.78 -11.47 -8.61
N LYS A 17 5.07 -11.46 -8.94
CA LYS A 17 5.89 -12.68 -9.07
C LYS A 17 5.93 -13.47 -7.77
N ALA A 18 6.06 -12.78 -6.63
CA ALA A 18 6.07 -13.44 -5.34
C ALA A 18 4.71 -14.07 -4.97
N VAL A 19 3.60 -13.39 -5.27
CA VAL A 19 2.25 -13.95 -5.06
C VAL A 19 2.05 -15.20 -5.92
N GLU A 20 2.47 -15.17 -7.18
CA GLU A 20 2.40 -16.32 -8.08
C GLU A 20 3.27 -17.49 -7.58
N GLN A 21 4.48 -17.21 -7.10
CA GLN A 21 5.43 -18.21 -6.62
C GLN A 21 4.99 -18.85 -5.29
N TYR A 22 4.65 -18.03 -4.30
CA TYR A 22 4.42 -18.50 -2.93
C TYR A 22 2.96 -18.85 -2.65
N ARG A 23 2.03 -18.38 -3.50
CA ARG A 23 0.57 -18.58 -3.38
C ARG A 23 0.06 -18.38 -1.94
N PRO A 24 0.33 -17.23 -1.31
CA PRO A 24 -0.02 -17.02 0.08
C PRO A 24 -1.54 -16.87 0.25
N ASP A 25 -2.06 -17.24 1.43
CA ASP A 25 -3.46 -17.00 1.79
C ASP A 25 -3.75 -15.50 2.03
N ALA A 26 -2.73 -14.73 2.42
CA ALA A 26 -2.82 -13.29 2.64
C ALA A 26 -1.53 -12.56 2.28
N VAL A 27 -1.66 -11.30 1.86
CA VAL A 27 -0.53 -10.40 1.56
C VAL A 27 -0.68 -9.15 2.42
N VAL A 28 0.37 -8.81 3.16
CA VAL A 28 0.45 -7.56 3.93
C VAL A 28 1.66 -6.78 3.42
N CYS A 29 1.39 -5.66 2.74
CA CYS A 29 2.41 -4.71 2.32
C CYS A 29 2.59 -3.66 3.43
N VAL A 30 3.85 -3.41 3.84
CA VAL A 30 4.20 -2.41 4.84
C VAL A 30 5.08 -1.34 4.22
N GLY A 31 4.83 -0.08 4.58
CA GLY A 31 5.56 1.09 4.10
C GLY A 31 5.68 2.14 5.20
N GLN A 32 6.58 3.10 5.00
CA GLN A 32 6.75 4.22 5.91
C GLN A 32 5.85 5.38 5.48
N ALA A 33 5.11 5.94 6.43
CA ALA A 33 4.41 7.22 6.27
C ALA A 33 5.03 8.26 7.22
N GLY A 34 5.89 9.12 6.69
CA GLY A 34 6.63 10.11 7.48
C GLY A 34 5.70 11.06 8.24
N GLY A 35 5.97 11.29 9.53
CA GLY A 35 5.18 12.21 10.36
C GLY A 35 3.90 11.61 10.97
N ARG A 36 3.49 10.39 10.60
CA ARG A 36 2.40 9.69 11.30
C ARG A 36 2.89 9.13 12.65
N ALA A 37 2.08 9.27 13.70
CA ALA A 37 2.38 8.81 15.06
C ALA A 37 1.79 7.42 15.40
N ALA A 38 1.10 6.79 14.44
CA ALA A 38 0.32 5.57 14.63
C ALA A 38 0.48 4.61 13.43
N ILE A 39 0.24 3.33 13.65
CA ILE A 39 0.09 2.35 12.57
C ILE A 39 -1.25 2.62 11.87
N THR A 40 -1.26 2.53 10.54
CA THR A 40 -2.45 2.87 9.76
C THR A 40 -2.76 1.78 8.73
N PRO A 41 -3.66 0.83 9.05
CA PRO A 41 -4.19 -0.09 8.05
C PRO A 41 -4.98 0.69 6.99
N GLU A 42 -4.63 0.50 5.72
CA GLU A 42 -5.29 1.17 4.60
C GLU A 42 -6.57 0.41 4.17
N MET A 43 -7.70 1.11 4.15
CA MET A 43 -9.00 0.55 3.76
C MET A 43 -9.15 0.42 2.24
N ILE A 44 -8.52 1.31 1.47
CA ILE A 44 -8.76 1.45 0.04
C ILE A 44 -7.48 1.85 -0.70
N ALA A 45 -7.26 1.26 -1.87
CA ALA A 45 -6.23 1.67 -2.83
C ALA A 45 -6.90 2.26 -4.07
N VAL A 46 -6.42 3.39 -4.54
CA VAL A 46 -6.93 4.08 -5.74
C VAL A 46 -6.03 3.81 -6.95
N ASN A 47 -6.60 3.76 -8.15
CA ASN A 47 -5.89 3.48 -9.40
C ASN A 47 -5.22 4.73 -9.98
N ILE A 48 -4.46 5.45 -9.17
CA ILE A 48 -3.75 6.68 -9.56
C ILE A 48 -2.34 6.64 -8.98
N MET A 49 -1.35 7.03 -9.79
CA MET A 49 0.00 7.37 -9.37
C MET A 49 0.17 8.89 -9.45
N ASP A 50 0.52 9.52 -8.35
CA ASP A 50 0.69 10.98 -8.29
C ASP A 50 1.80 11.36 -7.30
N ALA A 51 3.04 11.37 -7.78
CA ALA A 51 4.22 11.42 -6.93
C ALA A 51 4.64 12.87 -6.60
N ARG A 52 4.68 13.21 -5.31
CA ARG A 52 5.21 14.51 -4.84
C ARG A 52 6.71 14.66 -5.11
N ILE A 53 7.48 13.60 -4.88
CA ILE A 53 8.94 13.53 -5.09
C ILE A 53 9.27 12.37 -6.04
N PRO A 54 10.42 12.41 -6.74
CA PRO A 54 10.85 11.29 -7.55
C PRO A 54 11.09 10.04 -6.69
N ASP A 55 10.82 8.87 -7.28
CA ASP A 55 11.20 7.58 -6.69
C ASP A 55 12.72 7.34 -6.76
N ASN A 56 13.19 6.19 -6.26
CA ASN A 56 14.62 5.87 -6.22
C ASN A 56 15.27 5.67 -7.60
N ALA A 57 14.48 5.64 -8.69
CA ALA A 57 14.96 5.59 -10.06
C ALA A 57 14.74 6.92 -10.82
N GLY A 58 14.24 7.96 -10.13
CA GLY A 58 13.97 9.28 -10.70
C GLY A 58 12.62 9.40 -11.41
N ASN A 59 11.75 8.38 -11.36
CA ASN A 59 10.40 8.50 -11.93
C ASN A 59 9.54 9.40 -11.03
N LYS A 60 8.72 10.25 -11.64
CA LYS A 60 7.79 11.13 -10.93
C LYS A 60 6.46 11.18 -11.69
N PRO A 61 5.64 10.12 -11.63
CA PRO A 61 4.34 10.09 -12.30
C PRO A 61 3.46 11.24 -11.82
N CYS A 62 2.66 11.80 -12.73
CA CYS A 62 1.80 12.95 -12.45
C CYS A 62 0.38 12.66 -12.92
N HIS A 63 -0.50 12.29 -12.00
CA HIS A 63 -1.90 11.96 -12.25
C HIS A 63 -2.09 10.88 -13.35
N GLU A 64 -1.34 9.79 -13.25
CA GLU A 64 -1.36 8.68 -14.21
C GLU A 64 -2.12 7.48 -13.63
N LEU A 65 -2.80 6.69 -14.47
CA LEU A 65 -3.43 5.45 -14.00
C LEU A 65 -2.37 4.37 -13.71
N ILE A 66 -2.51 3.63 -12.62
CA ILE A 66 -1.63 2.48 -12.32
C ILE A 66 -1.87 1.38 -13.36
N ILE A 67 -3.14 1.04 -13.61
CA ILE A 67 -3.57 0.06 -14.62
C ILE A 67 -4.66 0.71 -15.47
N LYS A 68 -4.37 0.95 -16.75
CA LYS A 68 -5.26 1.66 -17.68
C LYS A 68 -6.68 1.10 -17.76
N GLU A 69 -6.81 -0.23 -17.79
CA GLU A 69 -8.09 -0.94 -17.86
C GLU A 69 -8.55 -1.46 -16.48
N GLY A 70 -7.92 -0.99 -15.40
CA GLY A 70 -8.25 -1.36 -14.03
C GLY A 70 -9.41 -0.54 -13.47
N ARG A 71 -10.11 -1.10 -12.49
CA ARG A 71 -11.11 -0.36 -11.70
C ARG A 71 -10.49 0.86 -11.03
N GLU A 72 -11.32 1.84 -10.71
CA GLU A 72 -10.93 3.12 -10.10
C GLU A 72 -10.32 2.94 -8.71
N ALA A 73 -10.79 1.95 -7.95
CA ALA A 73 -10.30 1.63 -6.61
C ALA A 73 -10.62 0.19 -6.20
N TYR A 74 -9.89 -0.29 -5.20
CA TYR A 74 -10.10 -1.59 -4.56
C TYR A 74 -10.11 -1.43 -3.05
N PHE A 75 -11.14 -1.96 -2.39
CA PHE A 75 -11.13 -2.09 -0.94
C PHE A 75 -10.19 -3.22 -0.50
N SER A 76 -9.53 -3.04 0.63
CA SER A 76 -8.76 -4.10 1.27
C SER A 76 -9.67 -5.27 1.61
N SER A 77 -9.21 -6.49 1.31
CA SER A 77 -9.87 -7.72 1.72
C SER A 77 -9.49 -8.16 3.14
N LEU A 78 -8.55 -7.46 3.78
CA LEU A 78 -8.20 -7.69 5.18
C LEU A 78 -9.25 -7.07 6.12
N PRO A 79 -9.44 -7.63 7.32
CA PRO A 79 -10.34 -7.06 8.32
C PRO A 79 -9.71 -5.83 9.00
N VAL A 80 -9.52 -4.74 8.26
CA VAL A 80 -8.73 -3.58 8.69
C VAL A 80 -9.23 -2.93 9.99
N LYS A 81 -10.54 -2.99 10.25
CA LYS A 81 -11.14 -2.50 11.51
C LYS A 81 -10.84 -3.41 12.69
N ASP A 82 -10.78 -4.72 12.48
CA ASP A 82 -10.39 -5.66 13.53
C ASP A 82 -8.89 -5.56 13.81
N ILE A 83 -8.07 -5.30 12.78
CA ILE A 83 -6.63 -5.01 12.93
C ILE A 83 -6.43 -3.73 13.75
N GLU A 84 -7.10 -2.62 13.40
CA GLU A 84 -7.07 -1.37 14.18
C GLU A 84 -7.46 -1.61 15.64
N LYS A 85 -8.57 -2.32 15.86
CA LYS A 85 -9.03 -2.65 17.22
C LYS A 85 -7.98 -3.46 17.97
N ASN A 86 -7.45 -4.52 17.36
CA ASN A 86 -6.48 -5.40 18.01
C ASN A 86 -5.18 -4.66 18.38
N LEU A 87 -4.69 -3.77 17.52
CA LEU A 87 -3.53 -2.94 17.82
C LEU A 87 -3.79 -2.02 19.02
N ASN A 88 -4.93 -1.33 19.02
CA ASN A 88 -5.30 -0.42 20.10
C ASN A 88 -5.53 -1.17 21.43
N ASP A 89 -6.18 -2.34 21.40
CA ASP A 89 -6.37 -3.21 22.59
C ASP A 89 -5.02 -3.62 23.21
N ASN A 90 -3.95 -3.67 22.41
CA ASN A 90 -2.59 -4.00 22.84
C ASN A 90 -1.70 -2.75 23.08
N GLY A 91 -2.30 -1.56 23.17
CA GLY A 91 -1.57 -0.33 23.46
C GLY A 91 -0.69 0.18 22.31
N ILE A 92 -0.93 -0.30 21.08
CA ILE A 92 -0.26 0.18 19.87
C ILE A 92 -1.21 1.16 19.18
N PRO A 93 -0.90 2.47 19.15
CA PRO A 93 -1.75 3.46 18.52
C PRO A 93 -2.00 3.11 17.05
N SER A 94 -3.27 2.97 16.68
CA SER A 94 -3.68 2.66 15.33
C SER A 94 -4.95 3.39 14.92
N SER A 95 -5.01 3.81 13.65
CA SER A 95 -6.24 4.29 13.02
C SER A 95 -6.38 3.76 11.60
N VAL A 96 -7.59 3.37 11.18
CA VAL A 96 -7.82 3.01 9.77
C VAL A 96 -7.68 4.26 8.90
N SER A 97 -6.89 4.14 7.84
CA SER A 97 -6.77 5.16 6.80
C SER A 97 -7.72 4.88 5.64
N TYR A 98 -8.40 5.92 5.17
CA TYR A 98 -9.33 5.88 4.03
C TYR A 98 -8.78 6.59 2.79
N GLY A 99 -7.58 7.14 2.88
CA GLY A 99 -6.84 7.69 1.76
C GLY A 99 -5.50 6.99 1.70
N ALA A 100 -5.24 6.26 0.61
CA ALA A 100 -3.87 5.95 0.27
C ALA A 100 -3.20 7.29 -0.06
N ASP A 101 -2.31 7.77 0.81
CA ASP A 101 -1.44 8.88 0.44
C ASP A 101 -0.66 8.40 -0.80
N ASN A 102 -0.82 9.07 -1.94
CA ASN A 102 -0.14 8.73 -3.19
C ASN A 102 1.35 9.12 -3.16
N GLU A 103 1.99 9.06 -1.99
CA GLU A 103 3.40 9.43 -1.78
C GLU A 103 4.38 8.37 -2.30
#